data_AF-A0A151NQI3-F1
#
_entry.id   AF-A0A151NQI3-F1
#
_cell.length_a   1.000
_cell.length_b   1.000
_cell.length_c   1.000
_cell.angle_alpha   90.00
_cell.angle_beta   90.00
_cell.angle_gamma   90.00
#
_symmetry.space_group_name_H-M   'P 1'
#
loop_
_entity.id
_entity.type
_entity.pdbx_description
1 polymer ?
#
loop_
_entity_poly.entity_id
_entity_poly.type
_entity_poly.pdbx_seq_one_letter_code
_entity_poly.pdbx_strand_id
1 'polypeptide(L)'
;MAHNEYIRYLHTRTFTPLKRLIKLDLADCNLFNIPDRIFIELPALQELFCFQNNFRRIPGAIRNMENLTHIYLERNRIEAVAHNSLQGLTRLKYLNLQDNRINVIHDRAFQDCQKMEYLYLNDNLLSDFPENSFSGLRHLKMLSLGGNFLRNVSHTWFQDLVELEILHLDRNRISYIEEGAFENLTSLISLHLNSNDLTTLPFSVFQPVYFLGRLYLFRNPWECDCRLEWLKEWMENYRLVRDIPCASPSSVAGIDLMDVLFDRSPEGYCLDPVELNVTSYSPTPTEEPHSTTESKFSSLISKFLLQEGTPGEVSNTTEVFTNTTQLDGLADGVSSGVGGYHTTSITYFFQLLPLTAAQAVIVLQAK
;
A
#
# COMPACT_ATOMS: atom_id res chain seq x y z
N MET A 1 7.88 -24.65 -15.82
CA MET A 1 9.17 -24.97 -15.18
C MET A 1 9.19 -24.50 -13.72
N ALA A 2 8.04 -24.17 -13.15
CA ALA A 2 7.90 -23.57 -11.83
C ALA A 2 8.42 -24.46 -10.68
N HIS A 3 8.66 -23.83 -9.53
CA HIS A 3 9.09 -24.48 -8.30
C HIS A 3 10.39 -25.27 -8.47
N ASN A 4 11.33 -24.68 -9.21
CA ASN A 4 12.62 -25.27 -9.47
C ASN A 4 13.74 -24.30 -9.09
N GLU A 5 14.16 -24.40 -7.83
CA GLU A 5 15.20 -23.56 -7.23
C GLU A 5 16.59 -23.73 -7.87
N TYR A 6 16.78 -24.78 -8.68
CA TYR A 6 18.03 -25.03 -9.39
C TYR A 6 18.15 -24.24 -10.71
N ILE A 7 17.06 -23.65 -11.20
CA ILE A 7 17.09 -22.83 -12.43
C ILE A 7 17.74 -21.49 -12.12
N ARG A 8 19.06 -21.41 -12.30
CA ARG A 8 19.80 -20.15 -12.12
C ARG A 8 19.88 -19.30 -13.39
N TYR A 9 19.73 -19.93 -14.55
CA TYR A 9 19.93 -19.30 -15.84
C TYR A 9 18.99 -19.91 -16.89
N LEU A 10 18.37 -19.05 -17.68
CA LEU A 10 17.62 -19.43 -18.88
C LEU A 10 18.42 -18.99 -20.10
N HIS A 11 18.59 -19.87 -21.07
CA HIS A 11 19.23 -19.50 -22.32
C HIS A 11 18.23 -18.79 -23.25
N THR A 12 18.68 -17.83 -24.05
CA THR A 12 17.80 -17.03 -24.94
C THR A 12 17.00 -17.86 -25.94
N ARG A 13 17.43 -19.10 -26.21
CA ARG A 13 16.76 -20.04 -27.12
C ARG A 13 15.96 -21.15 -26.43
N THR A 14 15.84 -21.12 -25.10
CA THR A 14 15.21 -22.21 -24.33
C THR A 14 13.79 -22.53 -24.81
N PHE A 15 13.01 -21.51 -25.19
CA PHE A 15 11.62 -21.69 -25.61
C PHE A 15 11.38 -21.60 -27.12
N THR A 16 12.43 -21.38 -27.93
CA THR A 16 12.34 -21.23 -29.40
C THR A 16 11.49 -22.29 -30.10
N PRO A 17 11.55 -23.60 -29.75
CA PRO A 17 10.74 -24.62 -30.41
C PRO A 17 9.24 -24.56 -30.07
N LEU A 18 8.84 -23.88 -28.99
CA LEU A 18 7.50 -23.94 -28.41
C LEU A 18 6.54 -22.91 -29.04
N LYS A 19 6.40 -22.92 -30.37
CA LYS A 19 5.65 -21.93 -31.15
C LYS A 19 4.17 -21.79 -30.79
N ARG A 20 3.59 -22.84 -30.19
CA ARG A 20 2.17 -22.91 -29.77
C ARG A 20 1.98 -22.66 -28.27
N LEU A 21 3.03 -22.26 -27.56
CA LEU A 21 2.96 -22.03 -26.12
C LEU A 21 2.09 -20.81 -25.84
N ILE A 22 0.99 -21.02 -25.11
CA ILE A 22 0.04 -19.98 -24.72
C ILE A 22 0.33 -19.48 -23.29
N LYS A 23 0.71 -20.39 -22.41
CA LYS A 23 0.99 -20.10 -21.00
C LYS A 23 2.40 -20.57 -20.66
N LEU A 24 3.18 -19.73 -19.99
CA LEU A 24 4.51 -20.07 -19.52
C LEU A 24 4.63 -19.76 -18.03
N ASP A 25 5.00 -20.79 -17.27
CA ASP A 25 5.18 -20.70 -15.83
C ASP A 25 6.65 -20.86 -15.43
N LEU A 26 7.19 -19.74 -14.91
CA LEU A 26 8.53 -19.55 -14.35
C LEU A 26 8.46 -19.08 -12.89
N ALA A 27 7.35 -19.33 -12.20
CA ALA A 27 7.20 -18.96 -10.81
C ALA A 27 8.15 -19.75 -9.91
N ASP A 28 8.62 -19.12 -8.83
CA ASP A 28 9.38 -19.79 -7.78
C ASP A 28 10.60 -20.57 -8.32
N CYS A 29 11.39 -19.88 -9.16
CA CYS A 29 12.57 -20.45 -9.83
C CYS A 29 13.87 -19.78 -9.37
N ASN A 30 13.82 -18.94 -8.32
CA ASN A 30 14.98 -18.18 -7.82
C ASN A 30 15.63 -17.26 -8.89
N LEU A 31 14.87 -16.83 -9.90
CA LEU A 31 15.39 -16.03 -11.03
C LEU A 31 15.66 -14.58 -10.62
N PHE A 32 16.79 -14.03 -11.08
CA PHE A 32 17.14 -12.61 -10.89
C PHE A 32 16.89 -11.76 -12.13
N ASN A 33 16.91 -12.38 -13.32
CA ASN A 33 16.63 -11.75 -14.60
C ASN A 33 16.08 -12.78 -15.59
N ILE A 34 15.54 -12.27 -16.69
CA ILE A 34 15.15 -13.05 -17.86
C ILE A 34 15.89 -12.43 -19.04
N PRO A 35 16.61 -13.21 -19.86
CA PRO A 35 17.33 -12.66 -21.01
C PRO A 35 16.40 -11.92 -21.97
N ASP A 36 16.83 -10.73 -22.38
CA ASP A 36 16.13 -9.97 -23.41
C ASP A 36 16.02 -10.84 -24.68
N ARG A 37 14.82 -10.93 -25.25
CA ARG A 37 14.45 -11.73 -26.44
C ARG A 37 14.15 -13.21 -26.22
N ILE A 38 14.19 -13.75 -25.01
CA ILE A 38 13.86 -15.18 -24.79
C ILE A 38 12.44 -15.56 -25.28
N PHE A 39 11.52 -14.59 -25.33
CA PHE A 39 10.14 -14.78 -25.76
C PHE A 39 9.84 -14.30 -27.20
N ILE A 40 10.82 -13.75 -27.93
CA ILE A 40 10.60 -13.12 -29.24
C ILE A 40 10.00 -14.07 -30.28
N GLU A 41 10.23 -15.36 -30.09
CA GLU A 41 9.83 -16.44 -30.98
C GLU A 41 8.60 -17.23 -30.47
N LEU A 42 7.85 -16.65 -29.52
CA LEU A 42 6.63 -17.21 -28.93
C LEU A 42 5.38 -16.40 -29.32
N PRO A 43 4.91 -16.49 -30.58
CA PRO A 43 3.83 -15.64 -31.08
C PRO A 43 2.48 -15.92 -30.42
N ALA A 44 2.30 -17.10 -29.81
CA ALA A 44 1.05 -17.50 -29.15
C ALA A 44 1.01 -17.19 -27.65
N LEU A 45 2.10 -16.67 -27.05
CA LEU A 45 2.17 -16.51 -25.59
C LEU A 45 1.22 -15.40 -25.13
N GLN A 46 0.35 -15.75 -24.19
CA GLN A 46 -0.68 -14.89 -23.65
C GLN A 46 -0.57 -14.70 -22.14
N GLU A 47 -0.10 -15.71 -21.41
CA GLU A 47 0.00 -15.68 -19.95
C GLU A 47 1.42 -16.01 -19.50
N LEU A 48 2.00 -15.14 -18.66
CA LEU A 48 3.33 -15.30 -18.11
C LEU A 48 3.27 -15.25 -16.59
N PHE A 49 3.65 -16.36 -15.95
CA PHE A 49 3.77 -16.47 -14.51
C PHE A 49 5.24 -16.35 -14.10
N CYS A 50 5.57 -15.31 -13.34
CA CYS A 50 6.92 -14.97 -12.89
C CYS A 50 6.94 -14.54 -11.43
N PHE A 51 5.90 -14.87 -10.67
CA PHE A 51 5.78 -14.55 -9.25
C PHE A 51 6.78 -15.33 -8.39
N GLN A 52 7.03 -14.86 -7.17
CA GLN A 52 7.96 -15.49 -6.22
C GLN A 52 9.38 -15.69 -6.79
N ASN A 53 9.94 -14.66 -7.43
CA ASN A 53 11.32 -14.65 -7.90
C ASN A 53 12.09 -13.49 -7.26
N ASN A 54 13.29 -13.17 -7.75
CA ASN A 54 14.16 -12.11 -7.24
C ASN A 54 14.31 -10.94 -8.21
N PHE A 55 13.33 -10.70 -9.08
CA PHE A 55 13.41 -9.61 -10.07
C PHE A 55 13.42 -8.25 -9.37
N ARG A 56 14.45 -7.43 -9.63
CA ARG A 56 14.51 -6.03 -9.17
C ARG A 56 13.80 -5.04 -10.09
N ARG A 57 13.49 -5.47 -11.31
CA ARG A 57 12.81 -4.68 -12.35
C ARG A 57 11.86 -5.60 -13.10
N ILE A 58 10.81 -5.02 -13.67
CA ILE A 58 9.97 -5.72 -14.65
C ILE A 58 10.88 -6.23 -15.79
N PRO A 59 10.86 -7.55 -16.12
CA PRO A 59 11.77 -8.12 -17.11
C PRO A 59 11.64 -7.47 -18.49
N GLY A 60 12.74 -6.97 -19.06
CA GLY A 60 12.76 -6.35 -20.40
C GLY A 60 12.33 -7.28 -21.53
N ALA A 61 12.41 -8.60 -21.30
CA ALA A 61 11.99 -9.65 -22.22
C ALA A 61 10.51 -9.58 -22.64
N ILE A 62 9.64 -8.92 -21.87
CA ILE A 62 8.20 -8.79 -22.19
C ILE A 62 7.88 -7.61 -23.12
N ARG A 63 8.84 -6.71 -23.37
CA ARG A 63 8.59 -5.54 -24.22
C ARG A 63 8.15 -5.95 -25.62
N ASN A 64 7.17 -5.24 -26.16
CA ASN A 64 6.56 -5.49 -27.48
C ASN A 64 5.89 -6.87 -27.63
N MET A 65 5.58 -7.55 -26.53
CA MET A 65 4.80 -8.78 -26.55
C MET A 65 3.31 -8.48 -26.65
N GLU A 66 2.86 -8.07 -27.84
CA GLU A 66 1.49 -7.60 -28.09
C GLU A 66 0.40 -8.63 -27.76
N ASN A 67 0.72 -9.93 -27.76
CA ASN A 67 -0.25 -10.98 -27.45
C ASN A 67 -0.34 -11.33 -25.96
N LEU A 68 0.52 -10.78 -25.10
CA LEU A 68 0.39 -10.97 -23.66
C LEU A 68 -0.87 -10.28 -23.15
N THR A 69 -1.62 -11.02 -22.34
CA THR A 69 -2.88 -10.60 -21.72
C THR A 69 -2.80 -10.63 -20.20
N HIS A 70 -2.02 -11.55 -19.62
CA HIS A 70 -1.88 -11.70 -18.17
C HIS A 70 -0.40 -11.84 -17.77
N ILE A 71 0.02 -11.02 -16.82
CA ILE A 71 1.38 -11.03 -16.28
C ILE A 71 1.31 -11.04 -14.75
N TYR A 72 1.94 -12.07 -14.17
CA TYR A 72 2.02 -12.29 -12.72
C TYR A 72 3.46 -12.07 -12.27
N LEU A 73 3.70 -11.00 -11.51
CA LEU A 73 5.00 -10.56 -11.02
C LEU A 73 4.99 -10.29 -9.51
N GLU A 74 3.95 -10.74 -8.80
CA GLU A 74 3.85 -10.58 -7.35
C GLU A 74 4.97 -11.30 -6.60
N ARG A 75 5.27 -10.85 -5.37
CA ARG A 75 6.31 -11.44 -4.51
C ARG A 75 7.69 -11.47 -5.16
N ASN A 76 8.05 -10.36 -5.80
CA ASN A 76 9.39 -10.12 -6.33
C ASN A 76 10.09 -9.02 -5.53
N ARG A 77 11.13 -8.39 -6.10
CA ARG A 77 11.84 -7.27 -5.47
C ARG A 77 11.82 -6.04 -6.37
N ILE A 78 10.76 -5.88 -7.19
CA ILE A 78 10.67 -4.82 -8.20
C ILE A 78 10.62 -3.47 -7.51
N GLU A 79 11.50 -2.55 -7.90
CA GLU A 79 11.66 -1.24 -7.23
C GLU A 79 10.88 -0.11 -7.93
N ALA A 80 10.61 -0.23 -9.23
CA ALA A 80 9.92 0.81 -9.99
C ALA A 80 9.18 0.26 -11.23
N VAL A 81 8.11 0.96 -11.62
CA VAL A 81 7.48 0.79 -12.94
C VAL A 81 7.94 1.94 -13.84
N ALA A 82 8.91 1.66 -14.71
CA ALA A 82 9.45 2.66 -15.61
C ALA A 82 8.57 2.85 -16.86
N HIS A 83 8.64 4.02 -17.49
CA HIS A 83 7.88 4.38 -18.71
C HIS A 83 8.01 3.36 -19.86
N ASN A 84 9.13 2.64 -19.94
CA ASN A 84 9.39 1.64 -20.98
C ASN A 84 9.31 0.19 -20.49
N SER A 85 8.93 -0.05 -19.23
CA SER A 85 8.87 -1.42 -18.67
C SER A 85 7.75 -2.26 -19.31
N LEU A 86 6.64 -1.61 -19.69
CA LEU A 86 5.45 -2.26 -20.25
C LEU A 86 5.19 -1.85 -21.71
N GLN A 87 6.23 -1.35 -22.39
CA GLN A 87 6.15 -0.85 -23.76
C GLN A 87 5.61 -1.93 -24.71
N GLY A 88 4.63 -1.56 -25.55
CA GLY A 88 4.05 -2.41 -26.58
C GLY A 88 3.12 -3.53 -26.08
N LEU A 89 2.73 -3.53 -24.80
CA LEU A 89 1.80 -4.51 -24.22
C LEU A 89 0.33 -4.14 -24.48
N THR A 90 -0.05 -4.00 -25.75
CA THR A 90 -1.32 -3.40 -26.18
C THR A 90 -2.58 -4.24 -25.88
N ARG A 91 -2.43 -5.54 -25.60
CA ARG A 91 -3.54 -6.44 -25.21
C ARG A 91 -3.52 -6.84 -23.74
N LEU A 92 -2.64 -6.24 -22.93
CA LEU A 92 -2.54 -6.58 -21.51
C LEU A 92 -3.85 -6.23 -20.79
N LYS A 93 -4.43 -7.22 -20.11
CA LYS A 93 -5.67 -7.11 -19.34
C LYS A 93 -5.42 -7.19 -17.84
N TYR A 94 -4.41 -7.95 -17.44
CA TYR A 94 -4.13 -8.24 -16.03
C TYR A 94 -2.65 -8.07 -15.74
N LEU A 95 -2.34 -7.22 -14.78
CA LEU A 95 -0.98 -7.04 -14.27
C LEU A 95 -0.99 -7.11 -12.74
N ASN A 96 -0.30 -8.12 -12.21
CA ASN A 96 -0.09 -8.25 -10.77
C ASN A 96 1.35 -7.90 -10.39
N LEU A 97 1.50 -6.83 -9.62
CA LEU A 97 2.76 -6.34 -9.05
C LEU A 97 2.69 -6.26 -7.51
N GLN A 98 1.72 -6.97 -6.89
CA GLN A 98 1.56 -7.02 -5.45
C GLN A 98 2.83 -7.49 -4.73
N ASP A 99 3.05 -7.06 -3.49
CA ASP A 99 4.10 -7.59 -2.61
C ASP A 99 5.49 -7.50 -3.29
N ASN A 100 5.82 -6.29 -3.71
CA ASN A 100 7.09 -5.91 -4.30
C ASN A 100 7.71 -4.77 -3.47
N ARG A 101 8.68 -4.05 -4.03
CA ARG A 101 9.34 -2.90 -3.38
C ARG A 101 9.14 -1.63 -4.18
N ILE A 102 8.03 -1.52 -4.91
CA ILE A 102 7.80 -0.43 -5.85
C ILE A 102 7.62 0.84 -5.05
N ASN A 103 8.55 1.78 -5.18
CA ASN A 103 8.47 3.08 -4.54
C ASN A 103 8.16 4.21 -5.53
N VAL A 104 8.29 3.94 -6.83
CA VAL A 104 8.08 4.94 -7.90
C VAL A 104 7.37 4.31 -9.09
N ILE A 105 6.34 5.01 -9.58
CA ILE A 105 5.76 4.83 -10.92
C ILE A 105 6.13 6.06 -11.73
N HIS A 106 6.75 5.86 -12.91
CA HIS A 106 7.07 6.98 -13.80
C HIS A 106 5.83 7.50 -14.52
N ASP A 107 5.86 8.78 -14.91
CA ASP A 107 4.81 9.38 -15.73
C ASP A 107 4.55 8.54 -16.99
N ARG A 108 3.28 8.32 -17.31
CA ARG A 108 2.82 7.51 -18.45
C ARG A 108 3.33 6.06 -18.47
N ALA A 109 3.67 5.48 -17.32
CA ALA A 109 4.17 4.10 -17.23
C ALA A 109 3.24 3.03 -17.84
N PHE A 110 1.93 3.30 -17.90
CA PHE A 110 0.93 2.37 -18.42
C PHE A 110 0.34 2.78 -19.79
N GLN A 111 0.92 3.78 -20.49
CA GLN A 111 0.31 4.40 -21.68
C GLN A 111 -0.07 3.43 -22.82
N ASP A 112 0.68 2.34 -22.99
CA ASP A 112 0.47 1.35 -24.06
C ASP A 112 -0.55 0.28 -23.64
N CYS A 113 -0.90 0.18 -22.35
CA CYS A 113 -1.72 -0.88 -21.78
C CYS A 113 -3.22 -0.51 -21.72
N GLN A 114 -3.76 0.06 -22.79
CA GLN A 114 -5.12 0.65 -22.81
C GLN A 114 -6.27 -0.36 -22.66
N LYS A 115 -5.97 -1.66 -22.72
CA LYS A 115 -6.92 -2.78 -22.51
C LYS A 115 -6.85 -3.38 -21.11
N MET A 116 -6.11 -2.76 -20.20
CA MET A 116 -5.97 -3.25 -18.82
C MET A 116 -7.31 -3.18 -18.10
N GLU A 117 -7.69 -4.29 -17.47
CA GLU A 117 -8.91 -4.46 -16.68
C GLU A 117 -8.59 -4.60 -15.18
N TYR A 118 -7.44 -5.17 -14.83
CA TYR A 118 -7.02 -5.42 -13.45
C TYR A 118 -5.56 -5.02 -13.21
N LEU A 119 -5.34 -4.12 -12.25
CA LEU A 119 -4.02 -3.66 -11.84
C LEU A 119 -3.86 -3.80 -10.32
N TYR A 120 -2.91 -4.65 -9.91
CA TYR A 120 -2.57 -4.86 -8.50
C TYR A 120 -1.21 -4.24 -8.19
N LEU A 121 -1.20 -3.22 -7.35
CA LEU A 121 -0.03 -2.52 -6.82
C LEU A 121 -0.04 -2.50 -5.29
N ASN A 122 -0.91 -3.29 -4.65
CA ASN A 122 -0.99 -3.35 -3.20
C ASN A 122 0.26 -3.96 -2.56
N ASP A 123 0.48 -3.62 -1.29
CA ASP A 123 1.60 -4.08 -0.48
C ASP A 123 2.95 -3.75 -1.15
N ASN A 124 3.12 -2.46 -1.49
CA ASN A 124 4.33 -1.88 -2.07
C ASN A 124 4.79 -0.69 -1.21
N LEU A 125 5.65 0.19 -1.76
CA LEU A 125 6.25 1.32 -1.05
C LEU A 125 5.85 2.67 -1.67
N LEU A 126 4.71 2.74 -2.35
CA LEU A 126 4.27 3.92 -3.08
C LEU A 126 3.82 5.04 -2.13
N SER A 127 4.24 6.27 -2.39
CA SER A 127 3.83 7.45 -1.61
C SER A 127 3.06 8.50 -2.41
N ASP A 128 3.19 8.47 -3.74
CA ASP A 128 2.58 9.44 -4.66
C ASP A 128 2.57 8.89 -6.11
N PHE A 129 1.82 9.53 -7.00
CA PHE A 129 1.77 9.23 -8.43
C PHE A 129 1.85 10.52 -9.28
N PRO A 130 2.66 10.52 -10.36
CA PRO A 130 2.55 11.53 -11.40
C PRO A 130 1.13 11.65 -11.97
N GLU A 131 0.77 12.86 -12.43
CA GLU A 131 -0.55 13.20 -12.99
C GLU A 131 -1.04 12.17 -14.02
N ASN A 132 -0.18 11.77 -14.97
CA ASN A 132 -0.57 10.88 -16.06
C ASN A 132 -0.17 9.42 -15.83
N SER A 133 -0.03 9.00 -14.56
CA SER A 133 0.34 7.62 -14.24
C SER A 133 -0.65 6.62 -14.82
N PHE A 134 -1.95 6.83 -14.60
CA PHE A 134 -3.04 5.94 -15.04
C PHE A 134 -3.80 6.45 -16.27
N SER A 135 -3.23 7.43 -17.00
CA SER A 135 -3.91 8.01 -18.16
C SER A 135 -4.20 6.97 -19.24
N GLY A 136 -5.40 7.04 -19.81
CA GLY A 136 -5.87 6.13 -20.87
C GLY A 136 -6.35 4.75 -20.43
N LEU A 137 -6.30 4.40 -19.14
CA LEU A 137 -6.75 3.11 -18.61
C LEU A 137 -8.29 3.03 -18.45
N ARG A 138 -9.02 3.35 -19.52
CA ARG A 138 -10.50 3.50 -19.49
C ARG A 138 -11.27 2.21 -19.24
N HIS A 139 -10.66 1.06 -19.52
CA HIS A 139 -11.26 -0.27 -19.32
C HIS A 139 -10.90 -0.89 -17.96
N LEU A 140 -10.21 -0.14 -17.09
CA LEU A 140 -9.75 -0.65 -15.80
C LEU A 140 -10.96 -0.81 -14.89
N LYS A 141 -11.21 -2.04 -14.43
CA LYS A 141 -12.34 -2.40 -13.55
C LYS A 141 -11.91 -2.48 -12.08
N MET A 142 -10.66 -2.87 -11.84
CA MET A 142 -10.12 -2.96 -10.49
C MET A 142 -8.72 -2.36 -10.41
N LEU A 143 -8.56 -1.47 -9.44
CA LEU A 143 -7.28 -0.88 -9.07
C LEU A 143 -7.02 -1.12 -7.58
N SER A 144 -5.94 -1.83 -7.28
CA SER A 144 -5.54 -2.12 -5.91
C SER A 144 -4.28 -1.37 -5.52
N LEU A 145 -4.41 -0.37 -4.64
CA LEU A 145 -3.33 0.45 -4.09
C LEU A 145 -3.17 0.29 -2.56
N GLY A 146 -3.88 -0.67 -1.96
CA GLY A 146 -3.87 -0.85 -0.51
C GLY A 146 -2.50 -1.28 0.03
N GLY A 147 -2.19 -1.00 1.30
CA GLY A 147 -0.90 -1.41 1.88
C GLY A 147 0.31 -0.64 1.33
N ASN A 148 0.13 0.64 1.00
CA ASN A 148 1.20 1.54 0.56
C ASN A 148 1.40 2.68 1.58
N PHE A 149 2.10 3.75 1.21
CA PHE A 149 2.36 4.93 2.04
C PHE A 149 1.71 6.20 1.49
N LEU A 150 0.59 6.07 0.78
CA LEU A 150 -0.14 7.22 0.22
C LEU A 150 -0.67 8.10 1.35
N ARG A 151 -0.47 9.42 1.23
CA ARG A 151 -0.92 10.41 2.22
C ARG A 151 -2.12 11.24 1.77
N ASN A 152 -2.18 11.52 0.47
CA ASN A 152 -3.26 12.27 -0.14
C ASN A 152 -3.81 11.47 -1.32
N VAL A 153 -5.03 11.78 -1.74
CA VAL A 153 -5.60 11.30 -3.01
C VAL A 153 -5.85 12.51 -3.89
N SER A 154 -5.15 12.58 -5.03
CA SER A 154 -5.26 13.71 -5.95
C SER A 154 -6.42 13.56 -6.93
N HIS A 155 -6.99 14.70 -7.35
CA HIS A 155 -8.05 14.75 -8.37
C HIS A 155 -7.63 14.21 -9.72
N THR A 156 -6.33 14.17 -10.03
CA THR A 156 -5.83 13.74 -11.34
C THR A 156 -5.63 12.24 -11.47
N TRP A 157 -5.48 11.51 -10.37
CA TRP A 157 -5.07 10.09 -10.40
C TRP A 157 -6.05 9.19 -11.12
N PHE A 158 -7.34 9.47 -11.02
CA PHE A 158 -8.40 8.58 -11.47
C PHE A 158 -9.26 9.15 -12.60
N GLN A 159 -8.85 10.28 -13.20
CA GLN A 159 -9.67 11.03 -14.16
C GLN A 159 -10.12 10.22 -15.39
N ASP A 160 -9.34 9.23 -15.83
CA ASP A 160 -9.64 8.41 -17.01
C ASP A 160 -10.32 7.07 -16.66
N LEU A 161 -10.49 6.73 -15.37
CA LEU A 161 -10.89 5.38 -14.91
C LEU A 161 -12.42 5.21 -14.88
N VAL A 162 -13.07 5.47 -16.01
CA VAL A 162 -14.54 5.56 -16.12
C VAL A 162 -15.27 4.22 -15.87
N GLU A 163 -14.65 3.08 -16.22
CA GLU A 163 -15.19 1.73 -16.00
C GLU A 163 -14.75 1.12 -14.65
N LEU A 164 -14.11 1.89 -13.76
CA LEU A 164 -13.60 1.36 -12.49
C LEU A 164 -14.75 0.97 -11.56
N GLU A 165 -14.77 -0.30 -11.16
CA GLU A 165 -15.80 -0.87 -10.29
C GLU A 165 -15.31 -0.99 -8.84
N ILE A 166 -14.02 -1.27 -8.65
CA ILE A 166 -13.43 -1.55 -7.32
C ILE A 166 -12.12 -0.79 -7.16
N LEU A 167 -12.06 0.06 -6.13
CA LEU A 167 -10.88 0.82 -5.76
C LEU A 167 -10.45 0.49 -4.32
N HIS A 168 -9.24 -0.06 -4.19
CA HIS A 168 -8.62 -0.29 -2.88
C HIS A 168 -7.60 0.79 -2.55
N LEU A 169 -7.89 1.59 -1.53
CA LEU A 169 -6.99 2.57 -0.92
C LEU A 169 -6.73 2.26 0.57
N ASP A 170 -7.18 1.09 1.04
CA ASP A 170 -7.07 0.69 2.44
C ASP A 170 -5.62 0.45 2.89
N ARG A 171 -5.36 0.52 4.20
CA ARG A 171 -4.00 0.32 4.76
C ARG A 171 -2.96 1.27 4.14
N ASN A 172 -3.32 2.54 3.99
CA ASN A 172 -2.39 3.61 3.62
C ASN A 172 -2.25 4.60 4.80
N ARG A 173 -1.83 5.83 4.54
CA ARG A 173 -1.72 6.93 5.52
C ARG A 173 -2.53 8.14 5.05
N ILE A 174 -3.65 7.88 4.39
CA ILE A 174 -4.42 8.92 3.71
C ILE A 174 -5.09 9.78 4.77
N SER A 175 -4.75 11.06 4.81
CA SER A 175 -5.38 12.05 5.70
C SER A 175 -6.22 13.08 4.93
N TYR A 176 -6.08 13.13 3.61
CA TYR A 176 -6.78 14.10 2.77
C TYR A 176 -7.12 13.53 1.39
N ILE A 177 -8.30 13.88 0.88
CA ILE A 177 -8.77 13.54 -0.47
C ILE A 177 -9.18 14.86 -1.13
N GLU A 178 -8.59 15.14 -2.29
CA GLU A 178 -8.92 16.34 -3.07
C GLU A 178 -10.36 16.28 -3.58
N GLU A 179 -11.02 17.44 -3.62
CA GLU A 179 -12.31 17.58 -4.29
C GLU A 179 -12.17 17.21 -5.77
N GLY A 180 -13.12 16.44 -6.30
CA GLY A 180 -13.06 15.91 -7.66
C GLY A 180 -12.26 14.61 -7.83
N ALA A 181 -11.61 14.08 -6.78
CA ALA A 181 -10.86 12.81 -6.86
C ALA A 181 -11.65 11.61 -7.35
N PHE A 182 -12.97 11.61 -7.15
CA PHE A 182 -13.84 10.53 -7.58
C PHE A 182 -14.83 10.96 -8.69
N GLU A 183 -14.66 12.14 -9.28
CA GLU A 183 -15.64 12.75 -10.20
C GLU A 183 -15.98 11.86 -11.40
N ASN A 184 -14.97 11.24 -12.00
CA ASN A 184 -15.14 10.42 -13.22
C ASN A 184 -15.34 8.93 -12.93
N LEU A 185 -15.42 8.51 -11.67
CA LEU A 185 -15.58 7.10 -11.27
C LEU A 185 -17.03 6.62 -11.36
N THR A 186 -17.65 6.79 -12.53
CA THR A 186 -19.10 6.59 -12.72
C THR A 186 -19.59 5.14 -12.57
N SER A 187 -18.68 4.16 -12.68
CA SER A 187 -18.99 2.74 -12.51
C SER A 187 -18.59 2.18 -11.15
N LEU A 188 -18.16 3.01 -10.19
CA LEU A 188 -17.62 2.54 -8.93
C LEU A 188 -18.71 1.91 -8.06
N ILE A 189 -18.46 0.67 -7.62
CA ILE A 189 -19.38 -0.11 -6.78
C ILE A 189 -18.78 -0.33 -5.38
N SER A 190 -17.45 -0.42 -5.27
CA SER A 190 -16.76 -0.68 -4.00
C SER A 190 -15.58 0.25 -3.80
N LEU A 191 -15.60 1.01 -2.70
CA LEU A 191 -14.52 1.90 -2.28
C LEU A 191 -13.99 1.48 -0.91
N HIS A 192 -12.70 1.16 -0.82
CA HIS A 192 -12.03 0.80 0.42
C HIS A 192 -11.11 1.92 0.88
N LEU A 193 -11.46 2.60 1.97
CA LEU A 193 -10.68 3.67 2.62
C LEU A 193 -10.34 3.32 4.08
N ASN A 194 -10.65 2.11 4.52
CA ASN A 194 -10.41 1.65 5.88
C ASN A 194 -8.91 1.58 6.22
N SER A 195 -8.56 1.70 7.51
CA SER A 195 -7.16 1.66 7.96
C SER A 195 -6.30 2.76 7.30
N ASN A 196 -6.75 4.01 7.44
CA ASN A 196 -6.08 5.23 7.00
C ASN A 196 -6.07 6.26 8.16
N ASP A 197 -5.67 7.49 7.86
CA ASP A 197 -5.56 8.60 8.82
C ASP A 197 -6.65 9.68 8.55
N LEU A 198 -7.81 9.29 7.98
CA LEU A 198 -8.90 10.22 7.69
C LEU A 198 -9.60 10.64 8.98
N THR A 199 -9.73 11.95 9.20
CA THR A 199 -10.56 12.49 10.29
C THR A 199 -11.96 12.89 9.83
N THR A 200 -12.14 13.21 8.55
CA THR A 200 -13.43 13.59 7.98
C THR A 200 -13.53 13.13 6.53
N LEU A 201 -14.76 13.05 6.01
CA LEU A 201 -15.04 12.80 4.61
C LEU A 201 -16.05 13.86 4.14
N PRO A 202 -15.61 14.87 3.37
CA PRO A 202 -16.52 15.91 2.88
C PRO A 202 -17.55 15.32 1.91
N PHE A 203 -18.79 15.81 1.99
CA PHE A 203 -19.84 15.41 1.04
C PHE A 203 -19.45 15.71 -0.41
N SER A 204 -18.79 16.84 -0.69
CA SER A 204 -18.35 17.20 -2.05
C SER A 204 -17.38 16.19 -2.67
N VAL A 205 -16.53 15.56 -1.86
CA VAL A 205 -15.63 14.48 -2.29
C VAL A 205 -16.41 13.21 -2.61
N PHE A 206 -17.41 12.88 -1.79
CA PHE A 206 -18.17 11.63 -1.90
C PHE A 206 -19.33 11.70 -2.90
N GLN A 207 -19.89 12.88 -3.16
CA GLN A 207 -21.07 13.11 -3.99
C GLN A 207 -21.03 12.40 -5.36
N PRO A 208 -19.91 12.38 -6.11
CA PRO A 208 -19.86 11.69 -7.40
C PRO A 208 -20.09 10.17 -7.30
N VAL A 209 -19.73 9.58 -6.17
CA VAL A 209 -19.80 8.12 -5.90
C VAL A 209 -20.87 7.78 -4.86
N TYR A 210 -21.87 8.65 -4.68
CA TYR A 210 -22.92 8.52 -3.68
C TYR A 210 -23.72 7.20 -3.77
N PHE A 211 -23.79 6.61 -4.97
CA PHE A 211 -24.52 5.37 -5.27
C PHE A 211 -23.69 4.08 -5.06
N LEU A 212 -22.54 4.18 -4.38
CA LEU A 212 -21.69 3.04 -4.05
C LEU A 212 -22.49 1.91 -3.39
N GLY A 213 -22.24 0.67 -3.85
CA GLY A 213 -22.81 -0.52 -3.23
C GLY A 213 -22.07 -0.93 -1.96
N ARG A 214 -20.78 -0.57 -1.82
CA ARG A 214 -19.95 -0.88 -0.65
C ARG A 214 -18.96 0.25 -0.38
N LEU A 215 -18.90 0.67 0.87
CA LEU A 215 -17.97 1.67 1.35
C LEU A 215 -17.35 1.20 2.67
N TYR A 216 -16.02 1.13 2.74
CA TYR A 216 -15.30 0.67 3.92
C TYR A 216 -14.51 1.83 4.54
N LEU A 217 -14.90 2.25 5.74
CA LEU A 217 -14.36 3.43 6.44
C LEU A 217 -13.76 3.12 7.83
N PHE A 218 -13.92 1.89 8.32
CA PHE A 218 -13.47 1.47 9.64
C PHE A 218 -11.95 1.69 9.84
N ARG A 219 -11.51 1.80 11.10
CA ARG A 219 -10.10 2.09 11.45
C ARG A 219 -9.57 3.37 10.79
N ASN A 220 -10.27 4.47 11.01
CA ASN A 220 -9.80 5.83 10.72
C ASN A 220 -10.09 6.68 11.97
N PRO A 221 -9.28 7.71 12.26
CA PRO A 221 -9.46 8.57 13.42
C PRO A 221 -10.57 9.62 13.21
N TRP A 222 -11.82 9.17 13.02
CA TRP A 222 -12.95 10.05 12.68
C TRP A 222 -13.21 11.13 13.74
N GLU A 223 -13.34 12.38 13.29
CA GLU A 223 -13.77 13.54 14.04
C GLU A 223 -15.28 13.70 13.83
N CYS A 224 -16.06 13.18 14.76
CA CYS A 224 -17.52 13.11 14.71
C CYS A 224 -18.16 14.42 15.15
N ASP A 225 -17.95 15.45 14.34
CA ASP A 225 -18.60 16.74 14.43
C ASP A 225 -19.70 16.88 13.36
N CYS A 226 -20.31 18.06 13.26
CA CYS A 226 -21.39 18.30 12.30
C CYS A 226 -21.00 18.14 10.83
N ARG A 227 -19.69 18.12 10.48
CA ARG A 227 -19.24 17.87 9.11
C ARG A 227 -19.43 16.40 8.70
N LEU A 228 -19.53 15.48 9.66
CA LEU A 228 -19.82 14.06 9.41
C LEU A 228 -21.31 13.71 9.52
N GLU A 229 -22.19 14.68 9.81
CA GLU A 229 -23.63 14.45 9.93
C GLU A 229 -24.22 13.80 8.67
N TRP A 230 -23.84 14.29 7.48
CA TRP A 230 -24.32 13.73 6.21
C TRP A 230 -23.97 12.24 6.07
N LEU A 231 -22.79 11.84 6.57
CA LEU A 231 -22.31 10.46 6.47
C LEU A 231 -23.15 9.56 7.37
N LYS A 232 -23.48 10.04 8.57
CA LYS A 232 -24.43 9.36 9.47
C LYS A 232 -25.79 9.16 8.78
N GLU A 233 -26.37 10.22 8.21
CA GLU A 233 -27.66 10.15 7.50
C GLU A 233 -27.60 9.18 6.31
N TRP A 234 -26.49 9.18 5.57
CA TRP A 234 -26.25 8.24 4.49
C TRP A 234 -26.22 6.79 5.01
N MET A 235 -25.46 6.53 6.08
CA MET A 235 -25.37 5.19 6.68
C MET A 235 -26.72 4.67 7.19
N GLU A 236 -27.57 5.53 7.75
CA GLU A 236 -28.93 5.19 8.18
C GLU A 236 -29.82 4.71 7.04
N ASN A 237 -29.73 5.38 5.88
CA ASN A 237 -30.54 5.10 4.70
C ASN A 237 -30.15 3.79 4.00
N TYR A 238 -28.85 3.53 3.89
CA TYR A 238 -28.36 2.35 3.16
C TYR A 238 -28.14 1.14 4.08
N ARG A 239 -27.81 1.33 5.37
CA ARG A 239 -27.48 0.28 6.35
C ARG A 239 -26.32 -0.63 5.95
N LEU A 240 -25.47 -0.18 5.03
CA LEU A 240 -24.39 -0.98 4.43
C LEU A 240 -23.04 -0.81 5.15
N VAL A 241 -22.89 0.20 6.01
CA VAL A 241 -21.64 0.54 6.68
C VAL A 241 -21.86 0.61 8.19
N ARG A 242 -20.95 -0.03 8.93
CA ARG A 242 -20.90 -0.06 10.40
C ARG A 242 -19.43 0.00 10.83
N ASP A 243 -19.19 0.15 12.12
CA ASP A 243 -17.86 0.16 12.72
C ASP A 243 -17.03 1.40 12.34
N ILE A 244 -17.66 2.57 12.49
CA ILE A 244 -17.03 3.89 12.37
C ILE A 244 -16.97 4.52 13.77
N PRO A 245 -16.07 4.05 14.66
CA PRO A 245 -15.92 4.65 15.97
C PRO A 245 -15.29 6.04 15.84
N CYS A 246 -15.83 6.99 16.58
CA CYS A 246 -15.29 8.34 16.69
C CYS A 246 -13.99 8.33 17.49
N ALA A 247 -12.97 9.02 17.00
CA ALA A 247 -11.75 9.28 17.73
C ALA A 247 -11.80 10.62 18.48
N SER A 248 -12.58 11.57 17.96
CA SER A 248 -12.80 12.90 18.53
C SER A 248 -14.19 13.42 18.16
N PRO A 249 -14.72 14.45 18.83
CA PRO A 249 -14.21 15.03 20.08
C PRO A 249 -14.33 14.07 21.28
N SER A 250 -13.67 14.37 22.40
CA SER A 250 -13.56 13.46 23.55
C SER A 250 -14.89 13.06 24.20
N SER A 251 -15.97 13.85 24.06
CA SER A 251 -17.31 13.49 24.55
C SER A 251 -17.93 12.29 23.84
N VAL A 252 -17.54 12.04 22.59
CA VAL A 252 -18.06 10.96 21.74
C VAL A 252 -17.00 9.96 21.34
N ALA A 253 -15.76 10.12 21.81
CA ALA A 253 -14.67 9.21 21.52
C ALA A 253 -15.01 7.76 21.94
N GLY A 254 -14.84 6.83 21.00
CA GLY A 254 -15.16 5.41 21.15
C GLY A 254 -16.60 5.02 20.82
N ILE A 255 -17.51 5.99 20.65
CA ILE A 255 -18.89 5.76 20.22
C ILE A 255 -18.91 5.56 18.70
N ASP A 256 -19.73 4.64 18.18
CA ASP A 256 -19.94 4.50 16.72
C ASP A 256 -20.73 5.70 16.18
N LEU A 257 -20.35 6.22 15.01
CA LEU A 257 -20.99 7.39 14.39
C LEU A 257 -22.52 7.26 14.29
N MET A 258 -23.05 6.05 14.12
CA MET A 258 -24.50 5.81 14.09
C MET A 258 -25.19 6.15 15.40
N ASP A 259 -24.50 6.00 16.53
CA ASP A 259 -25.01 6.22 17.88
C ASP A 259 -24.73 7.63 18.42
N VAL A 260 -23.94 8.43 17.69
CA VAL A 260 -23.65 9.82 18.07
C VAL A 260 -24.90 10.68 17.94
N LEU A 261 -25.23 11.43 18.98
CA LEU A 261 -26.32 12.40 18.97
C LEU A 261 -25.76 13.79 18.64
N PHE A 262 -26.15 14.32 17.48
CA PHE A 262 -25.88 15.70 17.10
C PHE A 262 -27.02 16.58 17.61
N ASP A 263 -26.72 17.45 18.57
CA ASP A 263 -27.69 18.39 19.11
C ASP A 263 -28.08 19.44 18.06
N ARG A 264 -29.25 20.05 18.22
CA ARG A 264 -29.76 21.09 17.32
C ARG A 264 -29.89 22.42 18.04
N SER A 265 -29.48 23.50 17.37
CA SER A 265 -29.77 24.85 17.81
C SER A 265 -31.28 25.14 17.72
N PRO A 266 -31.79 26.20 18.38
CA PRO A 266 -33.19 26.63 18.24
C PRO A 266 -33.60 26.92 16.77
N GLU A 267 -32.64 27.29 15.94
CA GLU A 267 -32.80 27.55 14.51
C GLU A 267 -32.68 26.27 13.65
N GLY A 268 -32.37 25.13 14.26
CA GLY A 268 -32.28 23.82 13.60
C GLY A 268 -30.89 23.45 13.07
N TYR A 269 -29.84 24.24 13.36
CA TYR A 269 -28.48 23.92 12.94
C TYR A 269 -27.86 22.82 13.81
N CYS A 270 -27.04 21.95 13.23
CA CYS A 270 -26.24 21.00 14.00
C CYS A 270 -25.27 21.72 14.95
N LEU A 271 -25.13 21.20 16.17
CA LEU A 271 -24.16 21.65 17.17
C LEU A 271 -23.10 20.56 17.38
N ASP A 272 -21.84 20.94 17.29
CA ASP A 272 -20.71 20.01 17.45
C ASP A 272 -20.67 19.44 18.88
N PRO A 273 -20.37 18.14 19.07
CA PRO A 273 -20.20 17.58 20.40
C PRO A 273 -19.03 18.24 21.15
N VAL A 274 -19.14 18.36 22.47
CA VAL A 274 -18.22 19.17 23.28
C VAL A 274 -16.89 18.46 23.52
N GLU A 275 -15.77 19.18 23.57
CA GLU A 275 -14.53 18.65 24.13
C GLU A 275 -14.61 18.61 25.67
N LEU A 276 -14.49 17.42 26.26
CA LEU A 276 -14.34 17.27 27.69
C LEU A 276 -12.94 17.72 28.06
N ASN A 277 -12.82 18.91 28.67
CA ASN A 277 -11.59 19.35 29.31
C ASN A 277 -11.28 18.37 30.45
N VAL A 278 -10.47 17.36 30.19
CA VAL A 278 -9.81 16.58 31.25
C VAL A 278 -8.73 17.48 31.84
N THR A 279 -9.13 18.51 32.60
CA THR A 279 -8.25 19.06 33.61
C THR A 279 -8.03 17.92 34.59
N SER A 280 -6.90 17.22 34.44
CA SER A 280 -6.34 16.45 35.54
C SER A 280 -6.25 17.42 36.71
N TYR A 281 -7.17 17.31 37.65
CA TYR A 281 -7.03 17.89 38.98
C TYR A 281 -5.78 17.23 39.57
N SER A 282 -4.63 17.87 39.34
CA SER A 282 -3.49 17.72 40.23
C SER A 282 -3.91 18.48 41.50
N PRO A 283 -4.04 17.84 42.67
CA PRO A 283 -4.29 18.58 43.88
C PRO A 283 -3.11 19.54 44.06
N THR A 284 -3.39 20.84 44.11
CA THR A 284 -2.42 21.83 44.56
C THR A 284 -1.98 21.45 45.99
N PRO A 285 -0.67 21.31 46.27
CA PRO A 285 -0.20 21.12 47.62
C PRO A 285 -0.36 22.44 48.37
N THR A 286 -1.27 22.46 49.34
CA THR A 286 -1.33 23.52 50.34
C THR A 286 -0.34 23.17 51.45
N GLU A 287 0.67 24.03 51.58
CA GLU A 287 1.55 24.29 52.73
C GLU A 287 2.36 23.11 53.36
N GLU A 288 3.69 23.25 53.27
CA GLU A 288 4.77 22.48 53.92
C GLU A 288 4.78 22.62 55.47
N PRO A 289 5.70 21.97 56.23
CA PRO A 289 6.26 20.62 56.13
C PRO A 289 6.26 19.89 57.50
N HIS A 290 6.19 18.55 57.50
CA HIS A 290 6.88 17.77 58.54
C HIS A 290 7.63 16.60 57.91
N SER A 291 8.95 16.70 57.99
CA SER A 291 9.94 15.67 57.73
C SER A 291 9.70 14.44 58.61
N THR A 292 9.64 13.25 57.99
CA THR A 292 10.48 12.10 58.37
C THR A 292 10.52 11.05 57.25
N THR A 293 11.76 10.78 56.81
CA THR A 293 12.30 9.48 56.31
C THR A 293 11.80 8.85 55.01
N GLU A 294 12.68 8.97 54.00
CA GLU A 294 13.12 8.00 52.97
C GLU A 294 12.10 7.24 52.09
N SER A 295 12.11 7.58 50.80
CA SER A 295 12.23 6.57 49.73
C SER A 295 13.01 7.14 48.54
N LYS A 296 14.19 6.56 48.30
CA LYS A 296 15.13 6.89 47.22
C LYS A 296 14.67 6.22 45.91
N PHE A 297 14.08 6.95 44.96
CA PHE A 297 14.16 6.56 43.53
C PHE A 297 13.84 7.67 42.50
N SER A 298 14.12 8.95 42.78
CA SER A 298 13.96 10.03 41.78
C SER A 298 14.98 11.14 41.96
N SER A 299 16.26 10.85 41.66
CA SER A 299 17.34 11.86 41.67
C SER A 299 18.52 11.46 40.76
N LEU A 300 18.26 11.02 39.53
CA LEU A 300 19.35 10.73 38.57
C LEU A 300 19.17 11.31 37.15
N ILE A 301 18.16 12.13 36.87
CA ILE A 301 18.00 12.72 35.51
C ILE A 301 18.29 14.23 35.46
N SER A 302 18.54 14.90 36.59
CA SER A 302 18.80 16.35 36.61
C SER A 302 20.28 16.72 36.69
N LYS A 303 21.20 15.86 36.25
CA LYS A 303 22.66 16.11 36.34
C LYS A 303 23.47 15.84 35.07
N PHE A 304 22.84 15.86 33.89
CA PHE A 304 23.57 15.69 32.62
C PHE A 304 23.35 16.75 31.55
N LEU A 305 22.57 17.81 31.79
CA LEU A 305 22.42 18.89 30.81
C LEU A 305 22.35 20.23 31.54
N LEU A 306 23.51 20.83 31.82
CA LEU A 306 23.72 22.28 31.95
C LEU A 306 25.20 22.57 32.26
N GLN A 307 26.00 22.74 31.19
CA GLN A 307 27.25 23.51 31.08
C GLN A 307 27.78 23.21 29.67
N GLU A 308 28.05 24.10 28.71
CA GLU A 308 28.18 25.57 28.57
C GLU A 308 27.79 25.85 27.08
N GLY A 309 27.35 27.00 26.59
CA GLY A 309 27.72 28.38 26.92
C GLY A 309 28.41 29.07 25.72
N THR A 310 27.62 29.44 24.69
CA THR A 310 27.80 30.55 23.69
C THR A 310 28.92 30.56 22.62
N PRO A 311 28.68 31.17 21.44
CA PRO A 311 29.59 31.19 20.28
C PRO A 311 30.45 32.47 20.18
N GLY A 312 31.64 32.36 19.57
CA GLY A 312 32.50 33.48 19.18
C GLY A 312 33.28 33.18 17.89
N GLU A 313 33.42 34.21 17.07
CA GLU A 313 33.78 34.26 15.64
C GLU A 313 35.23 33.92 15.22
N VAL A 314 35.32 33.40 13.98
CA VAL A 314 36.33 33.65 12.90
C VAL A 314 37.81 33.27 13.12
N SER A 315 38.32 32.29 12.37
CA SER A 315 39.20 32.53 11.19
C SER A 315 39.82 31.23 10.62
N ASN A 316 40.13 31.29 9.34
CA ASN A 316 40.72 30.32 8.43
C ASN A 316 41.91 29.50 8.96
N THR A 317 42.04 28.24 8.51
CA THR A 317 43.09 27.82 7.56
C THR A 317 42.87 26.40 7.04
N THR A 318 43.05 26.25 5.72
CA THR A 318 43.33 25.04 4.94
C THR A 318 44.36 24.11 5.58
N GLU A 319 44.12 22.80 5.54
CA GLU A 319 45.02 21.85 4.87
C GLU A 319 44.45 20.42 4.79
N VAL A 320 44.78 19.81 3.66
CA VAL A 320 44.53 18.45 3.19
C VAL A 320 45.32 17.45 4.04
N PHE A 321 44.78 16.24 4.29
CA PHE A 321 45.46 14.96 4.05
C PHE A 321 44.57 13.74 4.40
N THR A 322 44.96 12.65 3.77
CA THR A 322 44.22 11.46 3.33
C THR A 322 44.14 10.30 4.33
N ASN A 323 43.13 9.45 4.10
CA ASN A 323 43.08 7.98 4.22
C ASN A 323 43.77 7.27 5.40
N THR A 324 43.04 6.38 6.06
CA THR A 324 43.32 4.93 5.97
C THR A 324 42.17 4.06 6.50
N THR A 325 41.83 3.07 5.68
CA THR A 325 41.10 1.84 5.96
C THR A 325 41.75 1.00 7.07
N GLN A 326 40.96 0.31 7.90
CA GLN A 326 41.29 -1.07 8.27
C GLN A 326 40.06 -1.89 8.65
N LEU A 327 40.04 -3.09 8.08
CA LEU A 327 39.08 -4.18 8.18
C LEU A 327 39.75 -5.29 9.00
N ASP A 328 39.02 -5.90 9.93
CA ASP A 328 39.15 -7.27 10.47
C ASP A 328 38.11 -7.38 11.61
N GLY A 329 37.35 -8.45 11.84
CA GLY A 329 37.46 -9.84 11.42
C GLY A 329 37.22 -10.71 12.67
N LEU A 330 36.26 -11.65 12.54
CA LEU A 330 36.11 -12.91 13.29
C LEU A 330 35.35 -12.97 14.65
N ALA A 331 34.18 -13.62 14.55
CA ALA A 331 33.85 -14.94 15.11
C ALA A 331 33.25 -15.10 16.52
N ASP A 332 32.11 -15.80 16.50
CA ASP A 332 31.61 -16.85 17.39
C ASP A 332 31.18 -16.55 18.83
N GLY A 333 29.93 -16.95 19.11
CA GLY A 333 29.37 -17.00 20.47
C GLY A 333 27.90 -17.38 20.50
N VAL A 334 27.60 -18.65 20.18
CA VAL A 334 26.30 -19.29 20.43
C VAL A 334 26.04 -19.35 21.94
N SER A 335 24.88 -18.88 22.40
CA SER A 335 24.24 -19.47 23.59
C SER A 335 22.71 -19.30 23.54
N SER A 336 22.09 -20.46 23.54
CA SER A 336 20.69 -20.82 23.77
C SER A 336 19.99 -20.06 24.91
N GLY A 337 18.80 -19.55 24.62
CA GLY A 337 17.81 -19.10 25.58
C GLY A 337 16.41 -19.54 25.13
N VAL A 338 15.91 -20.59 25.77
CA VAL A 338 14.55 -21.12 25.62
C VAL A 338 13.55 -20.12 26.19
N GLY A 339 12.58 -19.68 25.38
CA GLY A 339 11.47 -18.83 25.80
C GLY A 339 10.27 -19.11 24.90
N GLY A 340 9.39 -20.00 25.35
CA GLY A 340 8.17 -20.37 24.62
C GLY A 340 7.18 -19.21 24.57
N TYR A 341 6.78 -18.85 23.36
CA TYR A 341 5.58 -18.04 23.12
C TYR A 341 4.63 -18.83 22.25
N HIS A 342 3.46 -19.15 22.82
CA HIS A 342 2.30 -19.61 22.09
C HIS A 342 1.81 -18.50 21.17
N THR A 343 2.02 -18.66 19.86
CA THR A 343 1.30 -17.89 18.83
C THR A 343 0.38 -18.84 18.08
N THR A 344 -0.92 -18.66 18.29
CA THR A 344 -2.00 -19.28 17.52
C THR A 344 -1.93 -18.81 16.06
N SER A 345 -1.48 -19.69 15.16
CA SER A 345 -1.60 -19.49 13.71
C SER A 345 -3.06 -19.54 13.29
N ILE A 346 -3.57 -18.44 12.75
CA ILE A 346 -4.81 -18.40 11.98
C ILE A 346 -4.46 -18.87 10.56
N THR A 347 -4.77 -20.13 10.25
CA THR A 347 -4.67 -20.69 8.90
C THR A 347 -5.86 -20.20 8.07
N TYR A 348 -5.60 -19.35 7.08
CA TYR A 348 -6.58 -19.07 6.02
C TYR A 348 -6.58 -20.22 5.00
N PHE A 349 -7.68 -20.97 4.96
CA PHE A 349 -7.97 -21.93 3.90
C PHE A 349 -8.27 -21.17 2.60
N PHE A 350 -7.37 -21.23 1.62
CA PHE A 350 -7.74 -20.94 0.23
C PHE A 350 -8.44 -22.16 -0.36
N GLN A 351 -9.74 -22.04 -0.59
CA GLN A 351 -10.48 -23.01 -1.40
C GLN A 351 -10.06 -22.86 -2.87
N LEU A 352 -9.30 -23.84 -3.36
CA LEU A 352 -9.11 -24.09 -4.79
C LEU A 352 -10.39 -24.75 -5.34
N LEU A 353 -11.09 -24.06 -6.23
CA LEU A 353 -12.07 -24.68 -7.13
C LEU A 353 -11.33 -25.53 -8.18
N PRO A 354 -11.84 -26.71 -8.57
CA PRO A 354 -11.13 -27.60 -9.47
C PRO A 354 -11.32 -27.15 -10.92
N LEU A 355 -10.21 -26.85 -11.61
CA LEU A 355 -10.18 -26.76 -13.06
C LEU A 355 -10.02 -28.17 -13.63
N THR A 356 -11.12 -28.75 -14.10
CA THR A 356 -11.11 -29.90 -14.98
C THR A 356 -10.73 -29.45 -16.39
N ALA A 357 -9.46 -29.59 -16.75
CA ALA A 357 -9.04 -29.68 -18.15
C ALA A 357 -7.76 -30.50 -18.23
N ALA A 358 -7.88 -31.71 -18.76
CA ALA A 358 -6.75 -32.55 -19.11
C ALA A 358 -5.89 -31.83 -20.16
N GLN A 359 -4.68 -31.42 -19.80
CA GLN A 359 -3.65 -31.03 -20.75
C GLN A 359 -2.32 -31.66 -20.35
N ALA A 360 -1.70 -32.30 -21.33
CA ALA A 360 -0.49 -33.08 -21.19
C ALA A 360 0.67 -32.24 -20.63
N VAL A 361 1.15 -32.63 -19.45
CA VAL A 361 2.43 -32.16 -18.90
C VAL A 361 3.53 -32.92 -19.63
N ILE A 362 4.26 -32.24 -20.50
CA ILE A 362 5.53 -32.76 -21.02
C ILE A 362 6.59 -32.48 -19.97
N VAL A 363 6.89 -33.49 -19.16
CA VAL A 363 8.08 -33.51 -18.30
C VAL A 363 9.29 -33.79 -19.18
N LEU A 364 10.05 -32.75 -19.53
CA LEU A 364 11.40 -32.95 -20.08
C LEU A 364 12.34 -33.21 -18.91
N GLN A 365 12.59 -34.48 -18.63
CA GLN A 365 13.75 -34.88 -17.83
C GLN A 365 14.99 -34.80 -18.72
N ALA A 366 15.92 -33.89 -18.39
CA ALA A 366 17.27 -33.93 -18.94
C ALA A 366 18.05 -35.04 -18.22
N LYS A 367 18.66 -35.94 -19.00
CA LYS A 367 19.64 -36.93 -18.54
C LYS A 367 20.96 -36.28 -18.17
#